data_AF-A0A2I1BVF8-F1
#
_entry.id   AF-A0A2I1BVF8-F1
#
_cell.length_a   1.000
_cell.length_b   1.000
_cell.length_c   1.000
_cell.angle_alpha   90.00
_cell.angle_beta   90.00
_cell.angle_gamma   90.00
#
_symmetry.space_group_name_H-M   'P 1'
#
loop_
_entity.id
_entity.type
_entity.pdbx_description
1 polymer ?
#
loop_
_entity_poly.entity_id
_entity_poly.type
_entity_poly.pdbx_seq_one_letter_code
_entity_poly.pdbx_strand_id
1 'polypeptide(L)'
;MPEILDEEWHPVGEDDKAIKDAFGKVLIEGPNSFVKGEPESPSFILKTKGYYDLQLYVLGGIRFPDSDRKFESVYPKKGVQVLEDLDPGIHEFTRDTVVAIAQHCKEFVDKGLGRLTTLASGTITYAEEAMGLLKLEGETSFKDQIPVLLDPRYKTQPKDEEFKEALEGATMALNRLRSTAKEKQEDTQEVVTLLTSFVVNTSKDKKEAELLQQQFRDGPVIDRITKEKRIEKNGQPIKPFSKLLDAEIIRLQEEIEREIERASYERDVMSKHEPQPFAAAEGDIIGVIMDAYTYNLAEKKYNEMLELEKTHTKEKTDVRRYITMVRALLLHMETLVPQMAKALEAAEELQELFETQADNFDKLRLKLAGIQEGVDAQGLKWRKAWITTNIDKSVQKLEEIKQAALAFDRTAKIKVVEVERRLSRFQSRPLNGYK
;
A
#
# COMPACT_ATOMS: atom_id res chain seq x y z
N MET A 1 -15.71 4.70 48.55
CA MET A 1 -15.68 4.74 47.07
C MET A 1 -16.15 6.13 46.68
N PRO A 2 -15.34 6.95 45.99
CA PRO A 2 -15.86 8.18 45.42
C PRO A 2 -16.80 7.80 44.26
N GLU A 3 -18.02 8.35 44.27
CA GLU A 3 -18.94 8.29 43.14
C GLU A 3 -18.22 8.81 41.88
N ILE A 4 -18.21 8.00 40.83
CA ILE A 4 -17.94 8.49 39.48
C ILE A 4 -19.15 9.37 39.15
N LEU A 5 -19.02 10.68 39.39
CA LEU A 5 -19.98 11.66 38.90
C LEU A 5 -20.01 11.53 37.38
N ASP A 6 -21.19 11.27 36.83
CA ASP A 6 -21.42 11.10 35.42
C ASP A 6 -21.06 12.43 34.71
N GLU A 7 -19.87 12.52 34.11
CA GLU A 7 -19.41 13.69 33.33
C GLU A 7 -20.11 13.76 31.96
N GLU A 8 -21.30 13.18 31.84
CA GLU A 8 -22.02 13.05 30.60
C GLU A 8 -22.95 14.26 30.37
N TRP A 9 -22.79 14.93 29.24
CA TRP A 9 -23.74 15.94 28.78
C TRP A 9 -25.01 15.25 28.28
N HIS A 10 -26.11 15.40 29.01
CA HIS A 10 -27.43 14.94 28.58
C HIS A 10 -28.16 16.07 27.82
N PRO A 11 -28.31 15.97 26.49
CA PRO A 11 -28.91 17.04 25.70
C PRO A 11 -30.42 17.17 25.97
N VAL A 12 -30.92 18.41 25.97
CA VAL A 12 -32.32 18.77 26.15
C VAL A 12 -32.90 19.27 24.82
N GLY A 13 -33.66 18.42 24.14
CA GLY A 13 -34.29 18.73 22.86
C GLY A 13 -33.42 18.46 21.62
N GLU A 14 -33.99 18.65 20.44
CA GLU A 14 -33.37 18.28 19.16
C GLU A 14 -32.15 19.15 18.80
N ASP A 15 -32.21 20.46 19.06
CA ASP A 15 -31.09 21.36 18.74
C ASP A 15 -29.86 21.07 19.62
N ASP A 16 -30.07 20.81 20.91
CA ASP A 16 -29.02 20.44 21.86
C ASP A 16 -28.37 19.10 21.46
N LYS A 17 -29.19 18.12 21.09
CA LYS A 17 -28.73 16.83 20.57
C LYS A 17 -27.90 17.00 19.30
N ALA A 18 -28.36 17.83 18.36
CA ALA A 18 -27.64 18.08 17.12
C ALA A 18 -26.28 18.78 17.34
N ILE A 19 -26.13 19.60 18.38
CA ILE A 19 -24.83 20.19 18.77
C ILE A 19 -23.95 19.11 19.41
N LYS A 20 -24.48 18.30 20.33
CA LYS A 20 -23.73 17.17 20.93
C LYS A 20 -23.22 16.21 19.86
N ASP A 21 -24.06 15.85 18.90
CA ASP A 21 -23.71 14.97 17.79
C ASP A 21 -22.61 15.59 16.91
N ALA A 22 -22.65 16.90 16.63
CA ALA A 22 -21.60 17.58 15.87
C ALA A 22 -20.24 17.55 16.59
N PHE A 23 -20.22 17.79 17.90
CA PHE A 23 -18.99 17.63 18.69
C PHE A 23 -18.55 16.17 18.78
N GLY A 24 -19.46 15.22 18.94
CA GLY A 24 -19.16 13.79 18.98
C GLY A 24 -18.47 13.32 17.71
N LYS A 25 -18.96 13.74 16.55
CA LYS A 25 -18.36 13.44 15.24
C LYS A 25 -16.94 13.96 15.09
N VAL A 26 -16.69 15.18 15.54
CA VAL A 26 -15.37 15.84 15.43
C VAL A 26 -14.38 15.32 16.47
N LEU A 27 -14.80 15.16 17.72
CA LEU A 27 -13.88 14.90 18.85
C LEU A 27 -13.74 13.41 19.17
N ILE A 28 -14.71 12.57 18.79
CA ILE A 28 -14.74 11.16 19.17
C ILE A 28 -14.68 10.28 17.92
N GLU A 29 -15.70 10.33 17.05
CA GLU A 29 -15.79 9.42 15.91
C GLU A 29 -14.61 9.65 14.96
N GLY A 30 -14.37 10.90 14.57
CA GLY A 30 -13.32 11.29 13.64
C GLY A 30 -11.92 10.75 13.97
N PRO A 31 -11.32 11.15 15.10
CA PRO A 31 -10.01 10.66 15.51
C PRO A 31 -9.97 9.13 15.68
N ASN A 32 -11.06 8.51 16.13
CA ASN A 32 -11.08 7.05 16.29
C ASN A 32 -11.07 6.31 14.94
N SER A 33 -11.54 6.93 13.86
CA SER A 33 -11.59 6.30 12.54
C SER A 33 -10.24 6.20 11.82
N PHE A 34 -9.19 6.95 12.22
CA PHE A 34 -7.86 6.90 11.59
C PHE A 34 -6.97 5.74 12.06
N VAL A 35 -7.31 5.07 13.16
CA VAL A 35 -6.49 4.00 13.73
C VAL A 35 -7.22 2.67 13.61
N LYS A 36 -6.58 1.70 12.95
CA LYS A 36 -7.06 0.31 12.86
C LYS A 36 -6.19 -0.62 13.72
N GLY A 37 -6.82 -1.62 14.32
CA GLY A 37 -6.16 -2.67 15.12
C GLY A 37 -6.67 -2.76 16.55
N GLU A 38 -6.17 -3.74 17.30
CA GLU A 38 -6.45 -3.83 18.74
C GLU A 38 -5.83 -2.63 19.48
N PRO A 39 -6.44 -2.16 20.59
CA PRO A 39 -5.93 -1.03 21.38
C PRO A 39 -4.46 -1.16 21.79
N GLU A 40 -3.98 -2.41 21.92
CA GLU A 40 -2.61 -2.73 22.34
C GLU A 40 -1.58 -2.63 21.19
N SER A 41 -2.01 -2.54 19.93
CA SER A 41 -1.12 -2.43 18.76
C SER A 41 -1.76 -1.62 17.63
N PRO A 42 -1.92 -0.28 17.79
CA PRO A 42 -2.46 0.58 16.75
C PRO A 42 -1.57 0.54 15.51
N SER A 43 -2.18 0.31 14.35
CA SER A 43 -1.50 0.31 13.05
C SER A 43 -2.05 1.44 12.18
N PHE A 44 -1.15 2.12 11.47
CA PHE A 44 -1.55 3.12 10.49
C PHE A 44 -2.34 2.45 9.37
N ILE A 45 -3.36 3.14 8.84
CA ILE A 45 -4.27 2.57 7.85
C ILE A 45 -3.57 2.02 6.59
N LEU A 46 -2.41 2.58 6.22
CA LEU A 46 -1.58 2.11 5.11
C LEU A 46 -0.54 1.06 5.50
N LYS A 47 -0.38 0.75 6.80
CA LYS A 47 0.44 -0.38 7.27
C LYS A 47 -0.28 -1.70 7.04
N THR A 48 -0.84 -1.88 5.85
CA THR A 48 -1.38 -3.14 5.36
C THR A 48 -0.27 -3.88 4.62
N LYS A 49 -0.37 -5.21 4.59
CA LYS A 49 0.44 -6.05 3.71
C LYS A 49 0.37 -5.58 2.25
N GLY A 50 -0.79 -5.05 1.84
CA GLY A 50 -1.04 -4.50 0.51
C GLY A 50 0.02 -3.49 0.05
N TYR A 51 0.46 -2.60 0.95
CA TYR A 51 1.50 -1.62 0.64
C TYR A 51 2.85 -2.27 0.33
N TYR A 52 3.37 -3.11 1.22
CA TYR A 52 4.68 -3.74 1.04
C TYR A 52 4.69 -4.71 -0.14
N ASP A 53 3.61 -5.46 -0.34
CA ASP A 53 3.46 -6.35 -1.48
C ASP A 53 3.38 -5.55 -2.80
N LEU A 54 2.72 -4.38 -2.81
CA LEU A 54 2.78 -3.46 -3.95
C LEU A 54 4.21 -2.97 -4.21
N GLN A 55 4.99 -2.63 -3.17
CA GLN A 55 6.40 -2.26 -3.36
C GLN A 55 7.20 -3.42 -3.98
N LEU A 56 6.99 -4.65 -3.51
CA LEU A 56 7.66 -5.85 -4.04
C LEU A 56 7.25 -6.14 -5.48
N TYR A 57 5.97 -5.91 -5.83
CA TYR A 57 5.48 -5.98 -7.21
C TYR A 57 6.27 -5.05 -8.10
N VAL A 58 6.23 -3.77 -7.76
CA VAL A 58 6.82 -2.74 -8.60
C VAL A 58 8.34 -2.97 -8.72
N LEU A 59 9.03 -3.33 -7.63
CA LEU A 59 10.47 -3.60 -7.63
C LEU A 59 10.87 -4.89 -8.37
N GLY A 60 10.01 -5.92 -8.39
CA GLY A 60 10.23 -7.12 -9.20
C GLY A 60 9.93 -6.87 -10.67
N GLY A 61 8.83 -6.17 -10.95
CA GLY A 61 8.37 -5.77 -12.28
C GLY A 61 9.40 -4.97 -13.08
N ILE A 62 10.08 -4.00 -12.46
CA ILE A 62 11.12 -3.22 -13.14
C ILE A 62 12.38 -4.01 -13.54
N ARG A 63 12.53 -5.25 -13.06
CA ARG A 63 13.67 -6.10 -13.41
C ARG A 63 13.39 -6.92 -14.68
N PHE A 64 12.14 -7.01 -15.11
CA PHE A 64 11.82 -7.55 -16.42
C PHE A 64 12.34 -6.61 -17.53
N PRO A 65 12.62 -7.13 -18.73
CA PRO A 65 13.03 -6.28 -19.86
C PRO A 65 11.96 -5.22 -20.19
N ASP A 66 12.31 -3.93 -20.03
CA ASP A 66 11.42 -2.78 -20.28
C ASP A 66 11.41 -2.28 -21.73
N SER A 67 12.00 -3.04 -22.65
CA SER A 67 12.04 -2.72 -24.08
C SER A 67 12.31 -3.95 -24.91
N ASP A 68 11.84 -3.94 -26.16
CA ASP A 68 12.07 -4.99 -27.14
C ASP A 68 13.56 -5.33 -27.26
N ARG A 69 14.42 -4.31 -27.35
CA ARG A 69 15.87 -4.50 -27.45
C ARG A 69 16.43 -5.28 -26.26
N LYS A 70 16.03 -4.94 -25.03
CA LYS A 70 16.50 -5.67 -23.84
C LYS A 70 15.94 -7.09 -23.85
N PHE A 71 14.67 -7.26 -24.20
CA PHE A 71 14.05 -8.58 -24.27
C PHE A 71 14.77 -9.49 -25.28
N GLU A 72 14.97 -9.03 -26.52
CA GLU A 72 15.66 -9.78 -27.57
C GLU A 72 17.12 -10.11 -27.22
N SER A 73 17.78 -9.26 -26.43
CA SER A 73 19.16 -9.51 -26.01
C SER A 73 19.30 -10.67 -25.02
N VAL A 74 18.27 -10.91 -24.21
CA VAL A 74 18.24 -11.96 -23.18
C VAL A 74 17.51 -13.21 -23.70
N TYR A 75 16.46 -13.01 -24.49
CA TYR A 75 15.53 -14.03 -24.99
C TYR A 75 15.38 -13.93 -26.51
N PRO A 76 16.44 -14.21 -27.30
CA PRO A 76 16.38 -14.08 -28.75
C PRO A 76 15.41 -15.10 -29.34
N LYS A 77 14.59 -14.68 -30.32
CA LYS A 77 13.60 -15.55 -31.01
C LYS A 77 14.18 -16.90 -31.46
N LYS A 78 15.41 -16.88 -31.99
CA LYS A 78 16.13 -18.09 -32.46
C LYS A 78 16.36 -19.12 -31.34
N GLY A 79 16.52 -18.68 -30.09
CA GLY A 79 16.71 -19.57 -28.93
C GLY A 79 15.45 -20.33 -28.55
N VAL A 80 14.29 -19.91 -29.04
CA VAL A 80 12.99 -20.51 -28.73
C VAL A 80 12.21 -20.89 -29.98
N GLN A 81 12.91 -21.22 -31.07
CA GLN A 81 12.29 -21.57 -32.35
C GLN A 81 11.29 -22.73 -32.23
N VAL A 82 11.55 -23.70 -31.36
CA VAL A 82 10.60 -24.80 -31.08
C VAL A 82 9.24 -24.32 -30.58
N LEU A 83 9.18 -23.20 -29.84
CA LEU A 83 7.92 -22.61 -29.38
C LEU A 83 7.19 -21.93 -30.54
N GLU A 84 7.93 -21.20 -31.38
CA GLU A 84 7.40 -20.55 -32.59
C GLU A 84 6.84 -21.55 -33.60
N ASP A 85 7.47 -22.71 -33.73
CA ASP A 85 7.00 -23.77 -34.63
C ASP A 85 5.67 -24.39 -34.15
N LEU A 86 5.42 -24.39 -32.83
CA LEU A 86 4.18 -24.88 -32.22
C LEU A 86 3.08 -23.81 -32.19
N ASP A 87 3.45 -22.56 -31.97
CA ASP A 87 2.54 -21.42 -31.87
C ASP A 87 3.17 -20.16 -32.48
N PRO A 88 2.98 -19.92 -33.79
CA PRO A 88 3.58 -18.78 -34.46
C PRO A 88 3.22 -17.45 -33.80
N GLY A 89 4.24 -16.62 -33.55
CA GLY A 89 4.10 -15.32 -32.90
C GLY A 89 4.00 -15.36 -31.38
N ILE A 90 4.20 -16.53 -30.74
CA ILE A 90 4.25 -16.62 -29.28
C ILE A 90 5.40 -15.79 -28.68
N HIS A 91 6.51 -15.68 -29.40
CA HIS A 91 7.69 -14.94 -28.94
C HIS A 91 7.41 -13.44 -28.90
N GLU A 92 6.80 -12.90 -29.96
CA GLU A 92 6.38 -11.49 -30.03
C GLU A 92 5.31 -11.19 -28.99
N PHE A 93 4.30 -12.06 -28.86
CA PHE A 93 3.25 -11.89 -27.85
C PHE A 93 3.83 -11.86 -26.42
N THR A 94 4.71 -12.80 -26.08
CA THR A 94 5.33 -12.83 -24.76
C THR A 94 6.23 -11.62 -24.52
N ARG A 95 6.99 -11.18 -25.53
CA ARG A 95 7.79 -9.96 -25.45
C ARG A 95 6.91 -8.77 -25.11
N ASP A 96 5.86 -8.56 -25.89
CA ASP A 96 5.00 -7.38 -25.76
C ASP A 96 4.35 -7.33 -24.38
N THR A 97 3.85 -8.47 -23.87
CA THR A 97 3.28 -8.57 -22.52
C THR A 97 4.31 -8.30 -21.42
N VAL A 98 5.52 -8.89 -21.51
CA VAL A 98 6.59 -8.69 -20.51
C VAL A 98 7.06 -7.23 -20.50
N VAL A 99 7.26 -6.65 -21.68
CA VAL A 99 7.72 -5.27 -21.84
C VAL A 99 6.67 -4.30 -21.31
N ALA A 100 5.38 -4.52 -21.61
CA ALA A 100 4.30 -3.68 -21.11
C ALA A 100 4.24 -3.67 -19.57
N ILE A 101 4.28 -4.85 -18.94
CA ILE A 101 4.27 -4.99 -17.47
C ILE A 101 5.48 -4.27 -16.85
N ALA A 102 6.68 -4.48 -17.41
CA ALA A 102 7.90 -3.84 -16.95
C ALA A 102 7.84 -2.31 -17.04
N GLN A 103 7.28 -1.78 -18.13
CA GLN A 103 7.09 -0.35 -18.34
C GLN A 103 6.08 0.24 -17.37
N HIS A 104 4.92 -0.40 -17.18
CA HIS A 104 3.93 0.05 -16.20
C HIS A 104 4.52 0.08 -14.79
N CYS A 105 5.29 -0.93 -14.40
CA CYS A 105 5.98 -0.95 -13.10
C CYS A 105 6.99 0.18 -12.99
N LYS A 106 7.79 0.43 -14.03
CA LYS A 106 8.78 1.50 -14.04
C LYS A 106 8.15 2.88 -13.93
N GLU A 107 7.09 3.13 -14.69
CA GLU A 107 6.33 4.38 -14.57
C GLU A 107 5.78 4.59 -13.17
N PHE A 108 5.32 3.51 -12.51
CA PHE A 108 4.84 3.59 -11.14
C PHE A 108 5.97 3.81 -10.14
N VAL A 109 7.17 3.23 -10.30
CA VAL A 109 8.34 3.60 -9.47
C VAL A 109 8.62 5.09 -9.58
N ASP A 110 8.72 5.58 -10.82
CA ASP A 110 9.18 6.93 -11.12
C ASP A 110 8.18 8.01 -10.65
N LYS A 111 6.87 7.71 -10.71
CA LYS A 111 5.81 8.71 -10.49
C LYS A 111 4.91 8.44 -9.27
N GLY A 112 4.76 7.19 -8.85
CA GLY A 112 3.73 6.76 -7.90
C GLY A 112 4.26 6.28 -6.55
N LEU A 113 5.29 5.42 -6.56
CA LEU A 113 5.76 4.70 -5.37
C LEU A 113 6.21 5.65 -4.25
N GLY A 114 6.94 6.72 -4.60
CA GLY A 114 7.34 7.75 -3.64
C GLY A 114 6.15 8.53 -3.05
N ARG A 115 5.10 8.77 -3.85
CA ARG A 115 3.90 9.50 -3.41
C ARG A 115 3.06 8.72 -2.41
N LEU A 116 3.17 7.40 -2.36
CA LEU A 116 2.48 6.63 -1.31
C LEU A 116 3.03 6.95 0.09
N THR A 117 4.33 7.23 0.21
CA THR A 117 4.92 7.66 1.50
C THR A 117 4.48 9.06 1.91
N THR A 118 4.04 9.90 0.96
CA THR A 118 3.55 11.25 1.30
C THR A 118 2.21 11.21 2.01
N LEU A 119 1.42 10.14 1.88
CA LEU A 119 0.18 9.95 2.65
C LEU A 119 0.44 9.94 4.16
N ALA A 120 1.48 9.21 4.59
CA ALA A 120 1.88 9.19 6.00
C ALA A 120 2.36 10.55 6.48
N SER A 121 3.17 11.24 5.66
CA SER A 121 3.63 12.60 5.95
C SER A 121 2.47 13.60 6.04
N GLY A 122 1.47 13.46 5.18
CA GLY A 122 0.23 14.25 5.18
C GLY A 122 -0.58 14.01 6.45
N THR A 123 -0.74 12.76 6.88
CA THR A 123 -1.42 12.44 8.14
C THR A 123 -0.67 12.96 9.37
N ILE A 124 0.67 12.88 9.38
CA ILE A 124 1.48 13.45 10.47
C ILE A 124 1.24 14.97 10.55
N THR A 125 1.32 15.66 9.42
CA THR A 125 1.11 17.11 9.35
C THR A 125 -0.29 17.48 9.84
N TYR A 126 -1.32 16.77 9.37
CA TYR A 126 -2.69 16.97 9.83
C TYR A 126 -2.83 16.77 11.34
N ALA A 127 -2.26 15.69 11.89
CA ALA A 127 -2.35 15.41 13.31
C ALA A 127 -1.66 16.48 14.15
N GLU A 128 -0.48 16.95 13.73
CA GLU A 128 0.25 18.03 14.41
C GLU A 128 -0.52 19.34 14.42
N GLU A 129 -1.03 19.76 13.26
CA GLU A 129 -1.85 20.97 13.15
C GLU A 129 -3.15 20.84 13.94
N ALA A 130 -3.80 19.67 13.89
CA ALA A 130 -5.05 19.45 14.61
C ALA A 130 -4.86 19.50 16.12
N MET A 131 -3.79 18.90 16.66
CA MET A 131 -3.46 19.02 18.07
C MET A 131 -3.16 20.46 18.48
N GLY A 132 -2.44 21.20 17.63
CA GLY A 132 -2.19 22.64 17.77
C GLY A 132 -3.48 23.43 17.95
N LEU A 133 -4.33 23.39 16.92
CA LEU A 133 -5.57 24.15 16.85
C LEU A 133 -6.60 23.71 17.88
N LEU A 134 -6.62 22.44 18.29
CA LEU A 134 -7.55 21.96 19.31
C LEU A 134 -7.10 22.37 20.73
N LYS A 135 -5.81 22.32 21.04
CA LYS A 135 -5.33 22.46 22.43
C LYS A 135 -3.95 23.08 22.63
N LEU A 136 -2.98 22.84 21.74
CA LEU A 136 -1.58 23.14 22.05
C LEU A 136 -1.15 24.58 21.74
N GLU A 137 -1.92 25.34 20.94
CA GLU A 137 -1.62 26.75 20.58
C GLU A 137 -2.07 27.79 21.63
N GLY A 138 -2.31 27.37 22.87
CA GLY A 138 -2.64 28.26 23.99
C GLY A 138 -3.92 29.07 23.73
N GLU A 139 -3.90 30.37 24.03
CA GLU A 139 -5.05 31.30 24.00
C GLU A 139 -5.78 31.38 22.66
N THR A 140 -5.22 30.83 21.57
CA THR A 140 -5.86 30.77 20.25
C THR A 140 -6.47 29.40 19.93
N SER A 141 -6.23 28.40 20.78
CA SER A 141 -6.76 27.05 20.62
C SER A 141 -8.26 27.01 20.82
N PHE A 142 -8.91 26.05 20.16
CA PHE A 142 -10.34 25.83 20.28
C PHE A 142 -10.74 25.54 21.74
N LYS A 143 -9.94 24.74 22.47
CA LYS A 143 -10.19 24.43 23.88
C LYS A 143 -10.26 25.67 24.76
N ASP A 144 -9.37 26.64 24.54
CA ASP A 144 -9.29 27.83 25.40
C ASP A 144 -10.42 28.83 25.12
N GLN A 145 -11.09 28.74 23.96
CA GLN A 145 -12.30 29.52 23.70
C GLN A 145 -13.56 28.97 24.39
N ILE A 146 -13.64 27.64 24.60
CA ILE A 146 -14.82 26.98 25.16
C ILE A 146 -15.27 27.54 26.52
N PRO A 147 -14.36 27.80 27.49
CA PRO A 147 -14.73 28.41 28.78
C PRO A 147 -15.48 29.73 28.66
N VAL A 148 -15.07 30.61 27.72
CA VAL A 148 -15.72 31.90 27.48
C VAL A 148 -17.06 31.70 26.78
N LEU A 149 -17.08 30.86 25.73
CA LEU A 149 -18.29 30.57 24.96
C LEU A 149 -19.40 29.92 25.78
N LEU A 150 -19.05 29.22 26.86
CA LEU A 150 -19.99 28.55 27.76
C LEU A 150 -20.07 29.22 29.15
N ASP A 151 -19.60 30.47 29.29
CA ASP A 151 -19.73 31.19 30.55
C ASP A 151 -21.23 31.47 30.86
N PRO A 152 -21.73 31.03 32.02
CA PRO A 152 -23.11 31.27 32.45
C PRO A 152 -23.51 32.75 32.52
N ARG A 153 -22.55 33.69 32.66
CA ARG A 153 -22.84 35.13 32.74
C ARG A 153 -23.63 35.63 31.54
N TYR A 154 -23.38 35.06 30.36
CA TYR A 154 -24.05 35.45 29.12
C TYR A 154 -25.47 34.92 28.96
N LYS A 155 -26.02 34.22 29.96
CA LYS A 155 -27.45 33.88 29.99
C LYS A 155 -28.32 35.04 30.43
N THR A 156 -27.73 36.00 31.14
CA THR A 156 -28.44 37.19 31.64
C THR A 156 -27.80 38.49 31.16
N GLN A 157 -26.54 38.43 30.72
CA GLN A 157 -25.79 39.59 30.23
C GLN A 157 -25.67 39.60 28.70
N PRO A 158 -25.56 40.78 28.08
CA PRO A 158 -25.22 40.89 26.66
C PRO A 158 -23.89 40.21 26.33
N LYS A 159 -23.74 39.74 25.08
CA LYS A 159 -22.46 39.25 24.55
C LYS A 159 -21.50 40.42 24.38
N ASP A 160 -20.47 40.45 25.22
CA ASP A 160 -19.42 41.48 25.19
C ASP A 160 -18.34 41.14 24.15
N GLU A 161 -17.24 41.89 24.17
CA GLU A 161 -16.14 41.70 23.22
C GLU A 161 -15.38 40.39 23.49
N GLU A 162 -15.23 39.98 24.75
CA GLU A 162 -14.58 38.71 25.11
C GLU A 162 -15.32 37.51 24.49
N PHE A 163 -16.66 37.53 24.53
CA PHE A 163 -17.45 36.49 23.85
C PHE A 163 -17.25 36.47 22.33
N LYS A 164 -17.21 37.65 21.69
CA LYS A 164 -17.05 37.75 20.24
C LYS A 164 -15.67 37.31 19.79
N GLU A 165 -14.63 37.74 20.49
CA GLU A 165 -13.25 37.32 20.25
C GLU A 165 -13.11 35.80 20.40
N ALA A 166 -13.72 35.21 21.44
CA ALA A 166 -13.73 33.76 21.61
C ALA A 166 -14.48 33.03 20.50
N LEU A 167 -15.60 33.57 20.03
CA LEU A 167 -16.36 33.00 18.91
C LEU A 167 -15.57 33.08 17.61
N GLU A 168 -14.89 34.20 17.35
CA GLU A 168 -14.03 34.39 16.19
C GLU A 168 -12.84 33.43 16.23
N GLY A 169 -12.12 33.36 17.35
CA GLY A 169 -10.99 32.44 17.54
C GLY A 169 -11.39 30.98 17.35
N ALA A 170 -12.51 30.56 17.93
CA ALA A 170 -13.01 29.20 17.78
C ALA A 170 -13.45 28.90 16.34
N THR A 171 -14.07 29.88 15.67
CA THR A 171 -14.43 29.78 14.25
C THR A 171 -13.20 29.68 13.36
N MET A 172 -12.14 30.46 13.64
CA MET A 172 -10.86 30.40 12.93
C MET A 172 -10.19 29.04 13.09
N ALA A 173 -10.16 28.49 14.31
CA ALA A 173 -9.61 27.16 14.57
C ALA A 173 -10.34 26.08 13.75
N LEU A 174 -11.68 26.07 13.77
CA LEU A 174 -12.48 25.12 12.99
C LEU A 174 -12.30 25.30 11.47
N ASN A 175 -12.20 26.54 10.98
CA ASN A 175 -11.94 26.82 9.57
C ASN A 175 -10.57 26.30 9.12
N ARG A 176 -9.54 26.45 9.96
CA ARG A 176 -8.21 25.93 9.70
C ARG A 176 -8.21 24.40 9.70
N LEU A 177 -8.78 23.77 10.73
CA LEU A 177 -8.96 22.31 10.82
C LEU A 177 -9.66 21.74 9.57
N ARG A 178 -10.74 22.38 9.13
CA ARG A 178 -11.45 22.04 7.90
C ARG A 178 -10.55 22.17 6.66
N SER A 179 -9.80 23.27 6.55
CA SER A 179 -8.95 23.54 5.40
C SER A 179 -7.81 22.55 5.30
N THR A 180 -7.13 22.24 6.41
CA THR A 180 -6.08 21.21 6.47
C THR A 180 -6.64 19.84 6.12
N ALA A 181 -7.80 19.45 6.68
CA ALA A 181 -8.44 18.18 6.33
C ALA A 181 -8.73 18.10 4.82
N LYS A 182 -9.26 19.18 4.22
CA LYS A 182 -9.54 19.24 2.79
C LYS A 182 -8.27 19.17 1.93
N GLU A 183 -7.21 19.89 2.31
CA GLU A 183 -5.92 19.80 1.63
C GLU A 183 -5.38 18.37 1.63
N LYS A 184 -5.46 17.67 2.78
CA LYS A 184 -5.01 16.27 2.86
C LYS A 184 -5.93 15.28 2.15
N GLN A 185 -7.21 15.59 2.02
CA GLN A 185 -8.14 14.87 1.17
C GLN A 185 -7.73 14.99 -0.31
N GLU A 186 -7.44 16.20 -0.79
CA GLU A 186 -6.99 16.47 -2.17
C GLU A 186 -5.65 15.78 -2.46
N ASP A 187 -4.66 15.92 -1.56
CA ASP A 187 -3.36 15.22 -1.64
C ASP A 187 -3.55 13.69 -1.75
N THR A 188 -4.46 13.13 -0.94
CA THR A 188 -4.74 11.68 -0.93
C THR A 188 -5.45 11.24 -2.21
N GLN A 189 -6.39 12.03 -2.72
CA GLN A 189 -7.12 11.75 -3.96
C GLN A 189 -6.19 11.65 -5.17
N GLU A 190 -5.13 12.47 -5.23
CA GLU A 190 -4.13 12.37 -6.30
C GLU A 190 -3.39 11.02 -6.25
N VAL A 191 -3.08 10.53 -5.06
CA VAL A 191 -2.44 9.22 -4.87
C VAL A 191 -3.38 8.07 -5.21
N VAL A 192 -4.65 8.16 -4.79
CA VAL A 192 -5.72 7.24 -5.19
C VAL A 192 -5.82 7.16 -6.71
N THR A 193 -5.85 8.30 -7.41
CA THR A 193 -5.92 8.35 -8.89
C THR A 193 -4.75 7.63 -9.56
N LEU A 194 -3.54 7.79 -9.01
CA LEU A 194 -2.34 7.10 -9.49
C LEU A 194 -2.44 5.58 -9.27
N LEU A 195 -2.87 5.15 -8.08
CA LEU A 195 -3.09 3.73 -7.77
C LEU A 195 -4.18 3.12 -8.65
N THR A 196 -5.31 3.79 -8.85
CA THR A 196 -6.39 3.34 -9.73
C THR A 196 -5.88 3.13 -11.15
N SER A 197 -5.13 4.10 -11.68
CA SER A 197 -4.55 4.00 -13.02
C SER A 197 -3.63 2.79 -13.16
N PHE A 198 -2.79 2.55 -12.14
CA PHE A 198 -1.89 1.41 -12.10
C PHE A 198 -2.63 0.06 -11.99
N VAL A 199 -3.67 -0.02 -11.16
CA VAL A 199 -4.54 -1.20 -11.04
C VAL A 199 -5.26 -1.50 -12.34
N VAL A 200 -5.75 -0.49 -13.05
CA VAL A 200 -6.41 -0.64 -14.36
C VAL A 200 -5.44 -1.19 -15.41
N ASN A 201 -4.23 -0.65 -15.49
CA ASN A 201 -3.21 -1.15 -16.42
C ASN A 201 -2.81 -2.58 -16.10
N THR A 202 -2.54 -2.88 -14.83
CA THR A 202 -2.17 -4.24 -14.41
C THR A 202 -3.31 -5.24 -14.61
N SER A 203 -4.57 -4.82 -14.48
CA SER A 203 -5.73 -5.68 -14.78
C SER A 203 -5.84 -6.01 -16.27
N LYS A 204 -5.38 -5.13 -17.16
CA LYS A 204 -5.26 -5.44 -18.60
C LYS A 204 -4.12 -6.43 -18.82
N ASP A 205 -2.96 -6.16 -18.23
CA ASP A 205 -1.79 -7.03 -18.29
C ASP A 205 -2.11 -8.44 -17.79
N LYS A 206 -2.93 -8.56 -16.74
CA LYS A 206 -3.38 -9.85 -16.20
C LYS A 206 -4.11 -10.70 -17.26
N LYS A 207 -4.93 -10.10 -18.12
CA LYS A 207 -5.65 -10.85 -19.18
C LYS A 207 -4.69 -11.42 -20.22
N GLU A 208 -3.62 -10.69 -20.53
CA GLU A 208 -2.58 -11.19 -21.43
C GLU A 208 -1.74 -12.28 -20.75
N ALA A 209 -1.41 -12.08 -19.47
CA ALA A 209 -0.75 -13.07 -18.64
C ALA A 209 -1.57 -14.36 -18.50
N GLU A 210 -2.90 -14.29 -18.37
CA GLU A 210 -3.78 -15.48 -18.36
C GLU A 210 -3.69 -16.28 -19.66
N LEU A 211 -3.50 -15.61 -20.81
CA LEU A 211 -3.22 -16.32 -22.06
C LEU A 211 -1.84 -16.98 -22.02
N LEU A 212 -0.80 -16.30 -21.51
CA LEU A 212 0.51 -16.93 -21.30
C LEU A 212 0.42 -18.12 -20.35
N GLN A 213 -0.35 -18.03 -19.27
CA GLN A 213 -0.61 -19.14 -18.36
C GLN A 213 -1.22 -20.34 -19.07
N GLN A 214 -2.22 -20.10 -19.91
CA GLN A 214 -2.84 -21.13 -20.75
C GLN A 214 -1.80 -21.79 -21.69
N GLN A 215 -0.93 -21.03 -22.36
CA GLN A 215 0.06 -21.59 -23.29
C GLN A 215 1.21 -22.33 -22.57
N PHE A 216 1.69 -21.78 -21.45
CA PHE A 216 2.94 -22.22 -20.82
C PHE A 216 2.73 -23.20 -19.66
N ARG A 217 1.67 -23.05 -18.86
CA ARG A 217 1.46 -23.80 -17.62
C ARG A 217 0.31 -24.80 -17.74
N ASP A 218 -0.88 -24.33 -18.07
CA ASP A 218 -2.11 -25.10 -17.83
C ASP A 218 -2.50 -25.96 -19.03
N GLY A 219 -2.41 -25.39 -20.24
CA GLY A 219 -2.72 -26.06 -21.48
C GLY A 219 -4.18 -26.51 -21.62
N PRO A 220 -4.55 -27.09 -22.77
CA PRO A 220 -3.75 -27.18 -24.00
C PRO A 220 -3.46 -25.80 -24.61
N VAL A 221 -2.45 -25.72 -25.48
CA VAL A 221 -2.13 -24.50 -26.23
C VAL A 221 -3.31 -24.14 -27.14
N ILE A 222 -3.67 -22.86 -27.20
CA ILE A 222 -4.81 -22.36 -27.97
C ILE A 222 -4.39 -21.31 -29.00
N ASP A 223 -5.17 -21.13 -30.06
CA ASP A 223 -5.04 -19.96 -30.92
C ASP A 223 -5.51 -18.70 -30.17
N ARG A 224 -4.68 -17.67 -30.14
CA ARG A 224 -4.95 -16.45 -29.35
C ARG A 224 -6.16 -15.67 -29.87
N ILE A 225 -6.52 -15.81 -31.15
CA ILE A 225 -7.63 -15.10 -31.81
C ILE A 225 -8.91 -15.96 -31.73
N THR A 226 -8.86 -17.19 -32.24
CA THR A 226 -10.07 -18.04 -32.33
C THR A 226 -10.42 -18.73 -31.01
N LYS A 227 -9.48 -18.80 -30.07
CA LYS A 227 -9.57 -19.55 -28.80
C LYS A 227 -9.73 -21.06 -28.99
N GLU A 228 -9.56 -21.57 -30.21
CA GLU A 228 -9.59 -23.00 -30.49
C GLU A 228 -8.27 -23.68 -30.09
N LYS A 229 -8.32 -24.96 -29.75
CA LYS A 229 -7.13 -25.73 -29.38
C LYS A 229 -6.21 -25.87 -30.60
N ARG A 230 -4.92 -25.59 -30.43
CA ARG A 230 -3.92 -25.94 -31.45
C ARG A 230 -3.69 -27.45 -31.44
N ILE A 231 -3.59 -28.03 -32.62
CA ILE A 231 -3.48 -29.49 -32.82
C ILE A 231 -2.13 -29.81 -33.46
N GLU A 232 -1.44 -30.81 -32.90
CA GLU A 232 -0.21 -31.38 -33.44
C GLU A 232 -0.47 -32.15 -34.76
N LYS A 233 0.58 -32.46 -35.50
CA LYS A 233 0.50 -33.27 -36.74
C LYS A 233 -0.12 -34.66 -36.52
N ASN A 234 -0.10 -35.18 -35.30
CA ASN A 234 -0.69 -36.46 -34.91
C ASN A 234 -2.18 -36.38 -34.52
N GLY A 235 -2.80 -35.20 -34.61
CA GLY A 235 -4.21 -34.97 -34.27
C GLY A 235 -4.48 -34.72 -32.79
N GLN A 236 -3.46 -34.71 -31.92
CA GLN A 236 -3.62 -34.42 -30.48
C GLN A 236 -3.47 -32.93 -30.18
N PRO A 237 -4.15 -32.40 -29.14
CA PRO A 237 -3.92 -31.02 -28.69
C PRO A 237 -2.47 -30.81 -28.25
N ILE A 238 -1.89 -29.68 -28.66
CA ILE A 238 -0.55 -29.28 -28.22
C ILE A 238 -0.58 -29.10 -26.69
N LYS A 239 0.32 -29.80 -26.01
CA LYS A 239 0.51 -29.71 -24.55
C LYS A 239 1.11 -28.35 -24.17
N PRO A 240 0.93 -27.88 -22.92
CA PRO A 240 1.52 -26.61 -22.50
C PRO A 240 3.05 -26.65 -22.63
N PHE A 241 3.68 -25.50 -22.93
CA PHE A 241 5.10 -25.43 -23.24
C PHE A 241 6.01 -25.90 -22.10
N SER A 242 5.56 -25.83 -20.84
CA SER A 242 6.27 -26.44 -19.70
C SER A 242 6.58 -27.92 -19.89
N LYS A 243 5.82 -28.67 -20.70
CA LYS A 243 6.09 -30.08 -21.02
C LYS A 243 7.28 -30.30 -21.95
N LEU A 244 7.88 -29.23 -22.49
CA LEU A 244 9.15 -29.28 -23.18
C LEU A 244 10.34 -29.32 -22.22
N LEU A 245 10.13 -29.04 -20.93
CA LEU A 245 11.15 -29.11 -19.89
C LEU A 245 11.32 -30.54 -19.37
N ASP A 246 12.53 -30.85 -18.92
CA ASP A 246 12.81 -32.11 -18.24
C ASP A 246 12.05 -32.18 -16.91
N ALA A 247 11.54 -33.36 -16.54
CA ALA A 247 10.65 -33.54 -15.40
C ALA A 247 11.22 -33.01 -14.07
N GLU A 248 12.54 -33.09 -13.90
CA GLU A 248 13.22 -32.59 -12.71
C GLU A 248 13.23 -31.05 -12.64
N ILE A 249 13.33 -30.36 -13.78
CA ILE A 249 13.22 -28.90 -13.84
C ILE A 249 11.79 -28.48 -13.48
N ILE A 250 10.78 -29.20 -13.99
CA ILE A 250 9.38 -28.93 -13.65
C ILE A 250 9.17 -29.09 -12.14
N ARG A 251 9.67 -30.19 -11.55
CA ARG A 251 9.61 -30.44 -10.10
C ARG A 251 10.24 -29.31 -9.30
N LEU A 252 11.44 -28.85 -9.68
CA LEU A 252 12.14 -27.76 -9.00
C LEU A 252 11.39 -26.44 -9.12
N GLN A 253 10.81 -26.11 -10.28
CA GLN A 253 9.99 -24.92 -10.47
C GLN A 253 8.73 -24.94 -9.57
N GLU A 254 8.05 -26.08 -9.48
CA GLU A 254 6.88 -26.25 -8.60
C GLU A 254 7.25 -26.19 -7.10
N GLU A 255 8.46 -26.61 -6.72
CA GLU A 255 8.98 -26.42 -5.36
C GLU A 255 9.28 -24.96 -5.07
N ILE A 256 9.90 -24.23 -6.02
CA ILE A 256 10.16 -22.79 -5.88
C ILE A 256 8.85 -22.01 -5.71
N GLU A 257 7.85 -22.27 -6.58
CA GLU A 257 6.52 -21.63 -6.50
C GLU A 257 5.87 -21.88 -5.13
N ARG A 258 5.85 -23.14 -4.65
CA ARG A 258 5.28 -23.51 -3.35
C ARG A 258 6.00 -22.87 -2.18
N GLU A 259 7.32 -22.74 -2.25
CA GLU A 259 8.09 -22.09 -1.18
C GLU A 259 7.83 -20.58 -1.12
N ILE A 260 7.66 -19.92 -2.28
CA ILE A 260 7.26 -18.51 -2.36
C ILE A 260 5.84 -18.34 -1.80
N GLU A 261 4.89 -19.21 -2.18
CA GLU A 261 3.52 -19.19 -1.65
C GLU A 261 3.48 -19.43 -0.14
N ARG A 262 4.15 -20.48 0.35
CA ARG A 262 4.22 -20.82 1.79
C ARG A 262 4.72 -19.63 2.56
N ALA A 263 5.78 -19.01 2.09
CA ALA A 263 6.43 -18.00 2.89
C ALA A 263 5.75 -16.62 2.74
N SER A 264 5.01 -16.38 1.65
CA SER A 264 3.99 -15.32 1.59
C SER A 264 2.89 -15.52 2.63
N TYR A 265 2.43 -16.77 2.81
CA TYR A 265 1.46 -17.15 3.85
C TYR A 265 2.04 -17.01 5.28
N GLU A 266 3.27 -17.47 5.52
CA GLU A 266 3.94 -17.31 6.82
C GLU A 266 4.13 -15.82 7.17
N ARG A 267 4.44 -14.98 6.19
CA ARG A 267 4.47 -13.51 6.35
C ARG A 267 3.09 -12.94 6.67
N ASP A 268 2.03 -13.48 6.06
CA ASP A 268 0.62 -13.13 6.33
C ASP A 268 0.21 -13.44 7.77
N VAL A 269 0.65 -14.58 8.32
CA VAL A 269 0.24 -15.06 9.65
C VAL A 269 1.17 -14.54 10.76
N MET A 270 2.44 -14.27 10.45
CA MET A 270 3.47 -13.89 11.42
C MET A 270 3.94 -12.45 11.18
N SER A 271 3.10 -11.46 11.52
CA SER A 271 3.45 -10.03 11.42
C SER A 271 4.53 -9.62 12.45
N LYS A 272 5.79 -10.02 12.27
CA LYS A 272 6.88 -9.65 13.19
C LYS A 272 8.26 -9.35 12.59
N HIS A 273 8.46 -9.41 11.28
CA HIS A 273 9.83 -9.26 10.75
C HIS A 273 9.97 -8.07 9.80
N GLU A 274 10.98 -7.26 10.12
CA GLU A 274 11.44 -6.11 9.35
C GLU A 274 11.84 -6.52 7.93
N PRO A 275 11.46 -5.76 6.89
CA PRO A 275 11.95 -5.99 5.54
C PRO A 275 13.44 -5.64 5.48
N GLN A 276 14.31 -6.65 5.37
CA GLN A 276 15.72 -6.41 5.06
C GLN A 276 15.87 -6.03 3.57
N PRO A 277 16.66 -5.00 3.24
CA PRO A 277 16.99 -4.67 1.86
C PRO A 277 17.94 -5.72 1.27
N PHE A 278 17.69 -6.15 0.03
CA PHE A 278 18.45 -7.21 -0.64
C PHE A 278 19.11 -6.76 -1.95
N ALA A 279 20.23 -7.40 -2.24
CA ALA A 279 21.13 -7.18 -3.37
C ALA A 279 21.29 -8.45 -4.21
N ALA A 280 20.97 -8.37 -5.51
CA ALA A 280 20.99 -9.51 -6.42
C ALA A 280 22.05 -9.36 -7.51
N ALA A 281 22.52 -10.50 -8.03
CA ALA A 281 23.34 -10.58 -9.23
C ALA A 281 22.52 -10.31 -10.52
N GLU A 282 23.17 -9.71 -11.52
CA GLU A 282 22.57 -9.40 -12.82
C GLU A 282 22.18 -10.68 -13.60
N GLY A 283 20.92 -10.79 -14.04
CA GLY A 283 20.56 -11.58 -15.23
C GLY A 283 19.47 -12.66 -15.13
N ASP A 284 18.95 -13.03 -13.94
CA ASP A 284 17.82 -13.98 -13.86
C ASP A 284 16.67 -13.50 -12.96
N ILE A 285 15.49 -13.39 -13.58
CA ILE A 285 14.24 -12.87 -13.05
C ILE A 285 13.69 -13.72 -11.88
N ILE A 286 13.94 -15.03 -11.84
CA ILE A 286 13.55 -15.82 -10.65
C ILE A 286 14.46 -15.51 -9.46
N GLY A 287 15.77 -15.35 -9.69
CA GLY A 287 16.71 -14.84 -8.67
C GLY A 287 16.18 -13.57 -8.02
N VAL A 288 15.82 -12.61 -8.86
CA VAL A 288 15.21 -11.34 -8.47
C VAL A 288 13.93 -11.49 -7.63
N ILE A 289 13.02 -12.36 -8.07
CA ILE A 289 11.74 -12.57 -7.39
C ILE A 289 12.01 -13.21 -6.02
N MET A 290 12.83 -14.25 -5.93
CA MET A 290 13.16 -14.88 -4.65
C MET A 290 13.87 -13.92 -3.69
N ASP A 291 14.68 -13.02 -4.21
CA ASP A 291 15.37 -11.98 -3.45
C ASP A 291 14.42 -10.93 -2.86
N ALA A 292 13.40 -10.53 -3.63
CA ALA A 292 12.30 -9.69 -3.13
C ALA A 292 11.52 -10.39 -1.99
N TYR A 293 11.55 -11.72 -2.00
CA TYR A 293 10.83 -12.56 -1.07
C TYR A 293 11.68 -13.12 0.09
N THR A 294 13.02 -13.01 0.04
CA THR A 294 14.00 -13.45 1.07
C THR A 294 13.91 -14.92 1.50
N TYR A 295 13.84 -15.86 0.55
CA TYR A 295 13.66 -17.29 0.86
C TYR A 295 14.85 -18.19 0.47
N ASN A 296 15.70 -18.49 1.47
CA ASN A 296 16.89 -19.34 1.34
C ASN A 296 16.62 -20.73 0.72
N LEU A 297 15.43 -21.32 0.96
CA LEU A 297 15.09 -22.63 0.41
C LEU A 297 14.72 -22.54 -1.08
N ALA A 298 13.96 -21.53 -1.49
CA ALA A 298 13.68 -21.26 -2.91
C ALA A 298 14.99 -20.98 -3.67
N GLU A 299 15.87 -20.15 -3.10
CA GLU A 299 17.19 -19.86 -3.68
C GLU A 299 18.03 -21.15 -3.88
N LYS A 300 18.05 -22.03 -2.88
CA LYS A 300 18.74 -23.32 -2.98
C LYS A 300 18.18 -24.17 -4.13
N LYS A 301 16.86 -24.26 -4.26
CA LYS A 301 16.20 -25.02 -5.35
C LYS A 301 16.46 -24.42 -6.72
N TYR A 302 16.53 -23.10 -6.80
CA TYR A 302 16.91 -22.40 -8.02
C TYR A 302 18.37 -22.65 -8.39
N ASN A 303 19.29 -22.66 -7.42
CA ASN A 303 20.69 -23.04 -7.66
C ASN A 303 20.83 -24.50 -8.10
N GLU A 304 20.06 -25.43 -7.52
CA GLU A 304 19.95 -26.83 -7.99
C GLU A 304 19.52 -26.87 -9.48
N MET A 305 18.55 -26.03 -9.85
CA MET A 305 18.10 -25.90 -11.24
C MET A 305 19.20 -25.34 -12.16
N LEU A 306 19.98 -24.35 -11.73
CA LEU A 306 21.10 -23.80 -12.52
C LEU A 306 22.22 -24.83 -12.74
N GLU A 307 22.50 -25.69 -11.77
CA GLU A 307 23.50 -26.75 -11.93
C GLU A 307 23.09 -27.79 -12.98
N LEU A 308 21.79 -28.15 -13.04
CA LEU A 308 21.25 -29.00 -14.12
C LEU A 308 21.38 -28.34 -15.50
N GLU A 309 21.43 -27.01 -15.57
CA GLU A 309 21.56 -26.25 -16.82
C GLU A 309 22.91 -26.49 -17.52
N LYS A 310 23.96 -26.81 -16.75
CA LYS A 310 25.31 -27.02 -17.28
C LYS A 310 25.45 -28.25 -18.18
N THR A 311 24.51 -29.18 -18.09
CA THR A 311 24.52 -30.42 -18.89
C THR A 311 23.59 -30.35 -20.11
N HIS A 312 22.86 -29.24 -20.29
CA HIS A 312 21.87 -29.08 -21.35
C HIS A 312 22.45 -28.44 -22.62
N THR A 313 21.80 -28.70 -23.76
CA THR A 313 22.11 -27.98 -25.00
C THR A 313 21.69 -26.52 -24.86
N LYS A 314 22.32 -25.62 -25.63
CA LYS A 314 21.97 -24.20 -25.64
C LYS A 314 20.48 -23.97 -25.89
N GLU A 315 19.89 -24.68 -26.85
CA GLU A 315 18.46 -24.59 -27.16
C GLU A 315 17.57 -25.01 -25.98
N LYS A 316 17.87 -26.12 -25.30
CA LYS A 316 17.15 -26.52 -24.09
C LYS A 316 17.28 -25.49 -22.97
N THR A 317 18.45 -24.88 -22.82
CA THR A 317 18.70 -23.81 -21.84
C THR A 317 17.90 -22.56 -22.18
N ASP A 318 17.90 -22.13 -23.44
CA ASP A 318 17.18 -20.94 -23.91
C ASP A 318 15.65 -21.12 -23.74
N VAL A 319 15.10 -22.27 -24.15
CA VAL A 319 13.68 -22.62 -23.95
C VAL A 319 13.32 -22.65 -22.47
N ARG A 320 14.18 -23.23 -21.62
CA ARG A 320 13.94 -23.25 -20.18
C ARG A 320 13.93 -21.85 -19.60
N ARG A 321 14.94 -21.03 -19.87
CA ARG A 321 15.01 -19.65 -19.36
C ARG A 321 13.79 -18.84 -19.77
N TYR A 322 13.30 -19.06 -20.99
CA TYR A 322 12.09 -18.44 -21.49
C TYR A 322 10.85 -18.86 -20.69
N ILE A 323 10.61 -20.16 -20.54
CA ILE A 323 9.47 -20.70 -19.78
C ILE A 323 9.56 -20.27 -18.30
N THR A 324 10.76 -20.32 -17.72
CA THR A 324 11.08 -19.86 -16.36
C THR A 324 10.69 -18.39 -16.19
N MET A 325 11.06 -17.51 -17.12
CA MET A 325 10.69 -16.09 -17.09
C MET A 325 9.17 -15.89 -17.14
N VAL A 326 8.46 -16.61 -18.01
CA VAL A 326 7.00 -16.54 -18.08
C VAL A 326 6.38 -17.00 -16.78
N ARG A 327 6.81 -18.13 -16.21
CA ARG A 327 6.30 -18.60 -14.90
C ARG A 327 6.55 -17.60 -13.79
N ALA A 328 7.71 -16.95 -13.79
CA ALA A 328 8.05 -15.91 -12.84
C ALA A 328 7.11 -14.71 -12.95
N LEU A 329 6.82 -14.26 -14.18
CA LEU A 329 5.83 -13.21 -14.46
C LEU A 329 4.43 -13.60 -13.95
N LEU A 330 3.99 -14.83 -14.22
CA LEU A 330 2.68 -15.32 -13.79
C LEU A 330 2.56 -15.33 -12.26
N LEU A 331 3.56 -15.90 -11.57
CA LEU A 331 3.61 -15.91 -10.11
C LEU A 331 3.58 -14.48 -9.55
N HIS A 332 4.33 -13.57 -10.16
CA HIS A 332 4.36 -12.16 -9.80
C HIS A 332 2.97 -11.51 -9.93
N MET A 333 2.23 -11.80 -10.99
CA MET A 333 0.87 -11.29 -11.20
C MET A 333 -0.17 -11.93 -10.26
N GLU A 334 -0.14 -13.26 -10.08
CA GLU A 334 -1.08 -14.02 -9.25
C GLU A 334 -1.02 -13.61 -7.78
N THR A 335 0.19 -13.42 -7.24
CA THR A 335 0.39 -13.12 -5.83
C THR A 335 0.12 -11.66 -5.46
N LEU A 336 0.30 -10.73 -6.39
CA LEU A 336 0.42 -9.30 -6.07
C LEU A 336 -0.78 -8.46 -6.52
N VAL A 337 -1.50 -8.84 -7.58
CA VAL A 337 -2.72 -8.13 -8.02
C VAL A 337 -3.74 -7.96 -6.88
N PRO A 338 -4.06 -8.98 -6.06
CA PRO A 338 -4.97 -8.81 -4.94
C PRO A 338 -4.47 -7.83 -3.86
N GLN A 339 -3.15 -7.67 -3.75
CA GLN A 339 -2.53 -6.83 -2.73
C GLN A 339 -2.55 -5.35 -3.13
N MET A 340 -2.42 -5.06 -4.43
CA MET A 340 -2.62 -3.71 -4.94
C MET A 340 -4.05 -3.20 -4.71
N ALA A 341 -5.06 -4.07 -4.87
CA ALA A 341 -6.44 -3.72 -4.60
C ALA A 341 -6.64 -3.32 -3.13
N LYS A 342 -6.02 -4.03 -2.19
CA LYS A 342 -6.03 -3.67 -0.75
C LYS A 342 -5.31 -2.35 -0.46
N ALA A 343 -4.21 -2.06 -1.16
CA ALA A 343 -3.49 -0.80 -1.02
C ALA A 343 -4.33 0.39 -1.53
N LEU A 344 -5.05 0.20 -2.63
CA LEU A 344 -6.01 1.17 -3.16
C LEU A 344 -7.16 1.41 -2.17
N GLU A 345 -7.79 0.35 -1.68
CA GLU A 345 -8.88 0.43 -0.69
C GLU A 345 -8.46 1.21 0.57
N ALA A 346 -7.25 0.94 1.09
CA ALA A 346 -6.73 1.67 2.25
C ALA A 346 -6.46 3.16 1.98
N ALA A 347 -6.08 3.52 0.76
CA ALA A 347 -5.88 4.91 0.35
C ALA A 347 -7.22 5.64 0.13
N GLU A 348 -8.21 4.96 -0.47
CA GLU A 348 -9.58 5.46 -0.62
C GLU A 348 -10.23 5.71 0.74
N GLU A 349 -10.04 4.79 1.69
CA GLU A 349 -10.54 4.98 3.05
C GLU A 349 -9.87 6.17 3.74
N LEU A 350 -8.55 6.34 3.63
CA LEU A 350 -7.86 7.50 4.18
C LEU A 350 -8.39 8.83 3.57
N GLN A 351 -8.70 8.83 2.28
CA GLN A 351 -9.31 9.97 1.60
C GLN A 351 -10.68 10.30 2.20
N GLU A 352 -11.55 9.29 2.34
CA GLU A 352 -12.90 9.42 2.90
C GLU A 352 -12.86 9.93 4.34
N LEU A 353 -11.87 9.50 5.13
CA LEU A 353 -11.66 10.00 6.49
C LEU A 353 -11.39 11.51 6.52
N PHE A 354 -10.49 12.00 5.65
CA PHE A 354 -10.20 13.43 5.57
C PHE A 354 -11.40 14.24 5.07
N GLU A 355 -12.14 13.73 4.07
CA GLU A 355 -13.38 14.35 3.60
C GLU A 355 -14.42 14.48 4.71
N THR A 356 -14.65 13.38 5.43
CA THR A 356 -15.60 13.32 6.54
C THR A 356 -15.20 14.27 7.67
N GLN A 357 -13.90 14.40 7.97
CA GLN A 357 -13.42 15.37 8.95
C GLN A 357 -13.70 16.81 8.52
N ALA A 358 -13.38 17.18 7.28
CA ALA A 358 -13.63 18.52 6.77
C ALA A 358 -15.12 18.90 6.88
N ASP A 359 -16.01 17.97 6.52
CA ASP A 359 -17.46 18.13 6.63
C ASP A 359 -17.93 18.27 8.08
N ASN A 360 -17.38 17.48 8.99
CA ASN A 360 -17.76 17.52 10.41
C ASN A 360 -17.31 18.83 11.07
N PHE A 361 -16.13 19.35 10.73
CA PHE A 361 -15.69 20.67 11.19
C PHE A 361 -16.60 21.79 10.67
N ASP A 362 -17.04 21.74 9.40
CA ASP A 362 -17.96 22.74 8.87
C ASP A 362 -19.33 22.70 9.57
N LYS A 363 -19.87 21.50 9.80
CA LYS A 363 -21.14 21.30 10.53
C LYS A 363 -21.04 21.84 11.96
N LEU A 364 -19.94 21.59 12.66
CA LEU A 364 -19.71 22.11 14.01
C LEU A 364 -19.60 23.64 14.01
N ARG A 365 -18.86 24.21 13.05
CA ARG A 365 -18.69 25.66 12.88
C ARG A 365 -20.03 26.37 12.71
N LEU A 366 -20.92 25.84 11.87
CA LEU A 366 -22.25 26.42 11.64
C LEU A 366 -23.14 26.44 12.90
N LYS A 367 -22.88 25.54 13.86
CA LYS A 367 -23.64 25.43 15.11
C LYS A 367 -23.01 26.22 16.27
N LEU A 368 -21.79 26.70 16.12
CA LEU A 368 -21.00 27.27 17.22
C LEU A 368 -21.61 28.55 17.80
N ALA A 369 -22.23 29.40 16.97
CA ALA A 369 -22.89 30.62 17.45
C ALA A 369 -24.06 30.33 18.42
N GLY A 370 -24.72 29.18 18.24
CA GLY A 370 -25.84 28.70 19.08
C GLY A 370 -25.40 27.82 20.25
N ILE A 371 -24.11 27.75 20.59
CA ILE A 371 -23.58 26.81 21.60
C ILE A 371 -24.12 27.03 23.03
N GLN A 372 -24.90 28.09 23.29
CA GLN A 372 -25.56 28.31 24.58
C GLN A 372 -27.08 28.13 24.56
N GLU A 373 -27.66 27.85 23.38
CA GLU A 373 -29.10 27.75 23.19
C GLU A 373 -29.67 26.50 23.89
N GLY A 374 -30.94 26.60 24.32
CA GLY A 374 -31.72 25.48 24.84
C GLY A 374 -31.38 24.97 26.25
N VAL A 375 -30.32 25.47 26.90
CA VAL A 375 -29.87 24.96 28.22
C VAL A 375 -29.80 26.03 29.31
N ASP A 376 -29.84 25.63 30.58
CA ASP A 376 -29.61 26.52 31.73
C ASP A 376 -28.12 26.60 32.12
N ALA A 377 -27.81 27.35 33.19
CA ALA A 377 -26.43 27.51 33.67
C ALA A 377 -25.78 26.18 34.11
N GLN A 378 -26.56 25.26 34.67
CA GLN A 378 -26.06 23.95 35.09
C GLN A 378 -25.77 23.06 33.86
N GLY A 379 -26.64 23.11 32.84
CA GLY A 379 -26.42 22.45 31.56
C GLY A 379 -25.17 22.96 30.84
N LEU A 380 -24.90 24.27 30.87
CA LEU A 380 -23.67 24.85 30.31
C LEU A 380 -22.42 24.31 31.00
N LYS A 381 -22.45 24.11 32.33
CA LYS A 381 -21.32 23.54 33.09
C LYS A 381 -20.98 22.12 32.61
N TRP A 382 -21.99 21.26 32.46
CA TRP A 382 -21.79 19.87 31.99
C TRP A 382 -21.37 19.82 30.53
N ARG A 383 -21.99 20.65 29.66
CA ARG A 383 -21.58 20.80 28.26
C ARG A 383 -20.12 21.21 28.14
N LYS A 384 -19.69 22.22 28.92
CA LYS A 384 -18.30 22.67 28.97
C LYS A 384 -17.36 21.55 29.37
N ALA A 385 -17.63 20.87 30.49
CA ALA A 385 -16.81 19.77 30.97
C ALA A 385 -16.66 18.68 29.90
N TRP A 386 -17.79 18.22 29.34
CA TRP A 386 -17.82 17.17 28.32
C TRP A 386 -17.03 17.56 27.06
N ILE A 387 -17.20 18.78 26.54
CA ILE A 387 -16.46 19.25 25.36
C ILE A 387 -14.96 19.30 25.67
N THR A 388 -14.55 19.91 26.79
CA THR A 388 -13.13 20.05 27.14
C THR A 388 -12.44 18.70 27.36
N THR A 389 -13.13 17.75 28.00
CA THR A 389 -12.64 16.38 28.21
C THR A 389 -12.51 15.64 26.88
N ASN A 390 -13.45 15.79 25.96
CA ASN A 390 -13.36 15.13 24.64
C ASN A 390 -12.34 15.79 23.72
N ILE A 391 -12.04 17.09 23.87
CA ILE A 391 -10.87 17.70 23.22
C ILE A 391 -9.58 17.06 23.72
N ASP A 392 -9.45 16.84 25.03
CA ASP A 392 -8.27 16.19 25.60
C ASP A 392 -8.08 14.76 25.07
N LYS A 393 -9.17 13.98 25.00
CA LYS A 393 -9.17 12.63 24.42
C LYS A 393 -8.85 12.64 22.92
N SER A 394 -9.43 13.58 22.18
CA SER A 394 -9.18 13.77 20.75
C SER A 394 -7.70 14.03 20.46
N VAL A 395 -7.07 14.91 21.24
CA VAL A 395 -5.63 15.22 21.13
C VAL A 395 -4.76 14.00 21.45
N GLN A 396 -5.11 13.22 22.48
CA GLN A 396 -4.42 11.96 22.76
C GLN A 396 -4.51 10.99 21.57
N LYS A 397 -5.70 10.90 20.96
CA LYS A 397 -5.90 10.03 19.80
C LYS A 397 -5.14 10.50 18.55
N LEU A 398 -5.06 11.81 18.33
CA LEU A 398 -4.24 12.40 17.27
C LEU A 398 -2.74 12.13 17.46
N GLU A 399 -2.26 12.11 18.70
CA GLU A 399 -0.89 11.69 19.00
C GLU A 399 -0.67 10.20 18.67
N GLU A 400 -1.62 9.32 19.00
CA GLU A 400 -1.56 7.90 18.59
C GLU A 400 -1.49 7.74 17.06
N ILE A 401 -2.33 8.48 16.33
CA ILE A 401 -2.34 8.50 14.86
C ILE A 401 -0.98 8.94 14.32
N LYS A 402 -0.44 10.04 14.85
CA LYS A 402 0.88 10.56 14.48
C LYS A 402 1.97 9.52 14.71
N GLN A 403 1.99 8.86 15.86
CA GLN A 403 3.00 7.84 16.16
C GLN A 403 2.88 6.63 15.24
N ALA A 404 1.66 6.18 14.93
CA ALA A 404 1.42 5.10 13.97
C ALA A 404 1.91 5.47 12.55
N ALA A 405 1.62 6.70 12.10
CA ALA A 405 2.06 7.21 10.80
C ALA A 405 3.60 7.38 10.74
N LEU A 406 4.24 7.89 11.81
CA LEU A 406 5.70 7.96 11.92
C LEU A 406 6.36 6.58 11.87
N ALA A 407 5.76 5.60 12.54
CA ALA A 407 6.26 4.23 12.51
C ALA A 407 6.20 3.67 11.09
N PHE A 408 5.10 3.90 10.37
CA PHE A 408 4.98 3.52 8.96
C PHE A 408 5.96 4.28 8.06
N ASP A 409 6.09 5.60 8.18
CA ASP A 409 7.02 6.41 7.35
C ASP A 409 8.48 5.92 7.46
N ARG A 410 8.89 5.48 8.66
CA ARG A 410 10.23 4.91 8.89
C ARG A 410 10.43 3.57 8.18
N THR A 411 9.41 2.73 8.11
CA THR A 411 9.51 1.38 7.52
C THR A 411 9.15 1.33 6.04
N ALA A 412 8.38 2.30 5.56
CA ALA A 412 7.86 2.37 4.20
C ALA A 412 8.86 2.94 3.17
N LYS A 413 9.89 3.68 3.64
CA LYS A 413 10.95 4.24 2.80
C LYS A 413 11.93 3.14 2.36
N ILE A 414 12.01 2.91 1.06
CA ILE A 414 12.96 1.98 0.46
C ILE A 414 14.39 2.53 0.63
N LYS A 415 15.22 1.81 1.39
CA LYS A 415 16.67 2.04 1.39
C LYS A 415 17.27 1.28 0.21
N VAL A 416 17.55 1.98 -0.90
CA VAL A 416 18.41 1.43 -1.95
C VAL A 416 19.81 1.36 -1.38
N VAL A 417 20.24 0.17 -0.95
CA VAL A 417 21.63 -0.09 -0.57
C VAL A 417 22.40 -0.32 -1.86
N GLU A 418 23.19 0.65 -2.30
CA GLU A 418 24.19 0.43 -3.35
C GLU A 418 25.17 -0.64 -2.87
N VAL A 419 25.23 -1.75 -3.60
CA VAL A 419 26.13 -2.85 -3.25
C VAL A 419 27.47 -2.59 -3.91
N GLU A 420 28.38 -2.02 -3.12
CA GLU A 420 29.80 -2.11 -3.42
C GLU A 420 30.22 -3.59 -3.50
N ARG A 421 30.40 -4.05 -4.75
CA ARG A 421 31.16 -5.22 -5.21
C ARG A 421 31.53 -6.25 -4.11
N ARG A 422 30.64 -7.21 -3.87
CA ARG A 422 30.99 -8.51 -3.26
C ARG A 422 31.72 -9.47 -4.22
N LEU A 423 32.42 -8.96 -5.24
CA LEU A 423 33.27 -9.76 -6.13
C LEU A 423 34.74 -9.85 -5.69
N SER A 424 35.16 -9.17 -4.61
CA SER A 424 36.56 -9.18 -4.16
C SER A 424 36.94 -10.39 -3.27
N ARG A 425 36.00 -11.24 -2.82
CA ARG A 425 36.31 -12.38 -1.93
C ARG A 425 36.57 -13.72 -2.64
N PHE A 426 36.43 -13.80 -3.97
CA PHE A 426 36.71 -15.02 -4.72
C PHE A 426 37.96 -14.97 -5.63
N GLN A 427 38.68 -13.84 -5.68
CA GLN A 427 39.87 -13.68 -6.55
C GLN A 427 41.22 -13.53 -5.83
N SER A 428 41.34 -13.90 -4.54
CA SER A 428 42.64 -13.92 -3.87
C SER A 428 42.91 -15.25 -3.15
N ARG A 429 43.04 -16.33 -3.93
CA ARG A 429 43.99 -17.40 -3.59
C ARG A 429 45.01 -17.48 -4.73
N PRO A 430 46.25 -17.03 -4.53
CA PRO A 430 47.30 -17.25 -5.51
C PRO A 430 47.59 -18.74 -5.60
N LEU A 431 47.59 -19.26 -6.83
CA LEU A 431 48.29 -20.49 -7.20
C LEU A 431 49.80 -20.25 -7.05
N ASN A 432 50.34 -20.56 -5.88
CA ASN A 432 51.76 -20.89 -5.70
C ASN A 432 51.76 -22.33 -5.14
N GLY A 433 52.38 -23.33 -5.71
CA GLY A 433 53.39 -23.42 -6.75
C GLY A 433 54.04 -24.79 -6.51
N TYR A 434 54.16 -25.59 -7.55
CA TYR A 434 54.95 -26.82 -7.52
C TYR A 434 56.38 -26.50 -7.04
N LYS A 435 56.85 -27.27 -6.06
CA LYS A 435 58.20 -27.84 -6.05
C LYS A 435 58.12 -29.23 -5.46
#